data_AF-A0A399YKG9-F1
#
_entry.id   AF-A0A399YKG9-F1
#
_cell.length_a   1.000
_cell.length_b   1.000
_cell.length_c   1.000
_cell.angle_alpha   90.00
_cell.angle_beta   90.00
_cell.angle_gamma   90.00
#
_symmetry.space_group_name_H-M   'P 1'
#
loop_
_entity.id
_entity.type
_entity.pdbx_description
1 polymer ?
#
loop_
_entity_poly.entity_id
_entity_poly.type
_entity_poly.pdbx_seq_one_letter_code
_entity_poly.pdbx_strand_id
1 'polypeptide(L)'
;MSWQDRHDRHDAPREVGLDDELRSVLGGSAEHFDYDALVAGTKVRARRMRRRRAVAQGAAAAVLVPTLVGAGFLLNSSVRGSQDAVPAGPPTGQVLATQDDSAATSAPPALAEGPPYQDPALLPEVTPDAPNPDVPNRWELPDVRPTGIDFLDELGAPRYVAAYPRIMPLDGMIAGTDGVEPHSGLSWYYFDGTNDMHQDTVEITLTAWDDSEQVMDALRAGEPVSRAGWDGRLQVRPWPAHHDDDHLLVDLVRRPMPTVGALVRQGDYLLGVTVQADSYEDAADVAGGIAERAAANLAWLDPDHGQG
;
A
#
# COMPACT_ATOMS: atom_id res chain seq x y z
N MET A 1 -78.95 0.61 -10.29
CA MET A 1 -77.48 0.53 -10.22
C MET A 1 -77.12 0.16 -8.79
N SER A 2 -76.86 -1.13 -8.54
CA SER A 2 -76.58 -1.69 -7.22
C SER A 2 -75.07 -1.67 -6.91
N TRP A 3 -74.76 -1.68 -5.62
CA TRP A 3 -73.44 -1.55 -4.99
C TRP A 3 -72.46 -2.71 -5.24
N GLN A 4 -72.67 -3.54 -6.27
CA GLN A 4 -71.91 -4.79 -6.51
C GLN A 4 -70.90 -4.71 -7.67
N ASP A 5 -70.76 -3.56 -8.34
CA ASP A 5 -69.95 -3.41 -9.56
C ASP A 5 -68.59 -2.69 -9.36
N ARG A 6 -68.05 -2.63 -8.13
CA ARG A 6 -66.87 -1.79 -7.82
C ARG A 6 -65.67 -2.51 -7.20
N HIS A 7 -65.53 -3.83 -7.36
CA HIS A 7 -64.43 -4.57 -6.72
C HIS A 7 -63.51 -5.43 -7.62
N ASP A 8 -63.57 -5.31 -8.95
CA ASP A 8 -62.68 -6.08 -9.85
C ASP A 8 -61.66 -5.22 -10.61
N ARG A 9 -60.85 -4.42 -9.89
CA ARG A 9 -59.56 -3.92 -10.40
C ARG A 9 -58.52 -3.85 -9.29
N HIS A 10 -58.01 -5.01 -8.91
CA HIS A 10 -56.65 -5.11 -8.38
C HIS A 10 -55.75 -5.56 -9.54
N ASP A 11 -55.19 -4.58 -10.26
CA ASP A 11 -53.96 -4.81 -11.00
C ASP A 11 -52.87 -5.12 -9.96
N ALA A 12 -52.51 -6.39 -9.83
CA ALA A 12 -51.30 -6.78 -9.12
C ALA A 12 -50.10 -6.15 -9.85
N PRO A 13 -49.11 -5.58 -9.14
CA PRO A 13 -47.88 -5.15 -9.79
C PRO A 13 -47.25 -6.38 -10.44
N ARG A 14 -47.02 -6.32 -11.75
CA ARG A 14 -46.18 -7.29 -12.45
C ARG A 14 -44.81 -7.24 -11.79
N GLU A 15 -44.44 -8.32 -11.10
CA GLU A 15 -43.05 -8.57 -10.71
C GLU A 15 -42.21 -8.51 -11.99
N VAL A 16 -41.45 -7.42 -12.14
CA VAL A 16 -40.36 -7.38 -13.10
C VAL A 16 -39.34 -8.37 -12.56
N GLY A 17 -39.26 -9.53 -13.20
CA GLY A 17 -38.33 -10.58 -12.80
C GLY A 17 -36.91 -10.04 -12.86
N LEU A 18 -36.10 -10.43 -11.88
CA LEU A 18 -34.68 -10.09 -11.77
C LEU A 18 -33.90 -10.35 -13.08
N ASP A 19 -34.39 -11.31 -13.88
CA ASP A 19 -33.89 -11.65 -15.22
C ASP A 19 -34.05 -10.52 -16.26
N ASP A 20 -35.14 -9.75 -16.21
CA ASP A 20 -35.35 -8.63 -17.14
C ASP A 20 -34.55 -7.39 -16.74
N GLU A 21 -34.31 -7.21 -15.43
CA GLU A 21 -33.43 -6.17 -14.91
C GLU A 21 -31.97 -6.45 -15.29
N LEU A 22 -31.49 -7.69 -15.09
CA LEU A 22 -30.17 -8.14 -15.53
C LEU A 22 -29.97 -8.02 -17.04
N ARG A 23 -31.00 -8.34 -17.83
CA ARG A 23 -30.95 -8.22 -19.30
C ARG A 23 -30.89 -6.76 -19.76
N SER A 24 -31.50 -5.83 -19.02
CA SER A 24 -31.44 -4.39 -19.33
C SER A 24 -30.09 -3.77 -18.95
N VAL A 25 -29.50 -4.20 -17.83
CA VAL A 25 -28.20 -3.70 -17.33
C VAL A 25 -27.05 -4.18 -18.20
N LEU A 26 -27.14 -5.39 -18.76
CA LEU A 26 -26.08 -5.98 -19.58
C LEU A 26 -26.09 -5.57 -21.05
N GLY A 27 -27.06 -4.76 -21.49
CA GLY A 27 -27.02 -4.00 -22.75
C GLY A 27 -26.39 -4.70 -23.97
N GLY A 28 -26.83 -5.91 -24.34
CA GLY A 28 -26.26 -6.57 -25.52
C GLY A 28 -26.85 -7.95 -25.84
N SER A 29 -27.11 -8.20 -27.12
CA SER A 29 -27.70 -9.43 -27.66
C SER A 29 -26.83 -10.67 -27.40
N ALA A 30 -27.48 -11.72 -26.88
CA ALA A 30 -26.90 -12.98 -26.44
C ALA A 30 -26.39 -13.90 -27.57
N GLU A 31 -25.56 -13.41 -28.51
CA GLU A 31 -25.06 -14.28 -29.59
C GLU A 31 -23.57 -14.60 -29.56
N HIS A 32 -22.70 -13.87 -28.88
CA HIS A 32 -21.26 -14.21 -28.91
C HIS A 32 -20.58 -13.97 -27.57
N PHE A 33 -20.89 -14.80 -26.57
CA PHE A 33 -20.04 -14.92 -25.39
C PHE A 33 -18.80 -15.73 -25.77
N ASP A 34 -17.68 -15.04 -25.99
CA ASP A 34 -16.41 -15.65 -26.39
C ASP A 34 -15.69 -16.25 -25.18
N TYR A 35 -16.05 -17.50 -24.86
CA TYR A 35 -15.41 -18.30 -23.81
C TYR A 35 -13.92 -18.52 -24.08
N ASP A 36 -13.51 -18.59 -25.36
CA ASP A 36 -12.12 -18.80 -25.74
C ASP A 36 -11.28 -17.54 -25.48
N ALA A 37 -11.83 -16.33 -25.66
CA ALA A 37 -11.18 -15.08 -25.24
C ALA A 37 -10.98 -15.02 -23.71
N LEU A 38 -11.97 -15.47 -22.94
CA LEU A 38 -11.90 -15.53 -21.46
C LEU A 38 -10.81 -16.51 -20.98
N VAL A 39 -10.74 -17.69 -21.61
CA VAL A 39 -9.74 -18.73 -21.30
C VAL A 39 -8.35 -18.36 -21.84
N ALA A 40 -8.27 -17.65 -22.98
CA ALA A 40 -7.01 -17.14 -23.51
C ALA A 40 -6.44 -16.04 -22.59
N GLY A 41 -7.29 -15.15 -22.07
CA GLY A 41 -6.90 -14.10 -21.12
C GLY A 41 -6.28 -14.66 -19.84
N THR A 42 -6.87 -15.71 -19.27
CA THR A 42 -6.36 -16.40 -18.07
C THR A 42 -5.03 -17.13 -18.35
N LYS A 43 -4.88 -17.78 -19.51
CA LYS A 43 -3.63 -18.46 -19.90
C LYS A 43 -2.49 -17.48 -20.19
N VAL A 44 -2.78 -16.32 -20.77
CA VAL A 44 -1.78 -15.25 -20.99
C VAL A 44 -1.28 -14.67 -19.67
N ARG A 45 -2.17 -14.46 -18.67
CA ARG A 45 -1.79 -14.01 -17.32
C ARG A 45 -0.91 -15.03 -16.60
N ALA A 46 -1.28 -16.32 -16.60
CA ALA A 46 -0.48 -17.38 -15.98
C ALA A 46 0.94 -17.49 -16.59
N ARG A 47 1.07 -17.27 -17.91
CA ARG A 47 2.36 -17.31 -18.60
C ARG A 47 3.23 -16.08 -18.30
N ARG A 48 2.62 -14.90 -18.08
CA ARG A 48 3.32 -13.68 -17.65
C ARG A 48 3.85 -13.80 -16.22
N MET A 49 3.07 -14.37 -15.29
CA MET A 49 3.50 -14.65 -13.92
C MET A 49 4.68 -15.63 -13.85
N ARG A 50 4.66 -16.70 -14.66
CA ARG A 50 5.80 -17.65 -14.74
C ARG A 50 7.07 -17.00 -15.29
N ARG A 51 6.95 -16.05 -16.24
CA ARG A 51 8.10 -15.31 -16.78
C ARG A 51 8.70 -14.34 -15.75
N ARG A 52 7.88 -13.66 -14.94
CA ARG A 52 8.37 -12.78 -13.87
C ARG A 52 9.09 -13.55 -12.76
N ARG A 53 8.55 -14.70 -12.32
CA ARG A 53 9.23 -15.57 -11.33
C ARG A 53 10.58 -16.10 -11.82
N ALA A 54 10.72 -16.41 -13.12
CA ALA A 54 11.99 -16.84 -13.70
C ALA A 54 13.05 -15.73 -13.78
N VAL A 55 12.63 -14.46 -13.96
CA VAL A 55 13.55 -13.30 -13.99
C VAL A 55 14.01 -12.94 -12.58
N ALA A 56 13.12 -12.95 -11.59
CA ALA A 56 13.45 -12.68 -10.19
C ALA A 56 14.40 -13.75 -9.60
N GLN A 57 14.18 -15.04 -9.92
CA GLN A 57 15.09 -16.12 -9.51
C GLN A 57 16.45 -16.08 -10.25
N GLY A 58 16.47 -15.60 -11.50
CA GLY A 58 17.71 -15.41 -12.27
C GLY A 58 18.58 -14.26 -11.74
N ALA A 59 17.96 -13.15 -11.32
CA ALA A 59 18.67 -12.03 -10.70
C ALA A 59 19.23 -12.37 -9.32
N ALA A 60 18.46 -13.09 -8.48
CA ALA A 60 18.92 -13.57 -7.18
C ALA A 60 20.11 -14.55 -7.28
N ALA A 61 20.17 -15.37 -8.34
CA ALA A 61 21.29 -16.27 -8.57
C ALA A 61 22.56 -15.57 -9.11
N ALA A 62 22.43 -14.41 -9.78
CA ALA A 62 23.58 -13.68 -10.32
C ALA A 62 24.31 -12.83 -9.26
N VAL A 63 23.59 -12.34 -8.24
CA VAL A 63 24.16 -11.47 -7.19
C VAL A 63 24.84 -12.27 -6.06
N LEU A 64 24.49 -13.55 -5.87
CA LEU A 64 25.03 -14.40 -4.79
C LEU A 64 26.29 -15.23 -5.16
N VAL A 65 26.82 -15.10 -6.38
CA VAL A 65 27.92 -15.97 -6.86
C VAL A 65 29.35 -15.41 -6.65
N PRO A 66 29.63 -14.11 -6.41
CA PRO A 66 31.00 -13.71 -6.07
C PRO A 66 31.39 -13.76 -4.58
N THR A 67 30.46 -13.87 -3.63
CA THR A 67 30.78 -13.67 -2.19
C THR A 67 31.05 -14.94 -1.39
N LEU A 68 30.95 -16.13 -2.01
CA LEU A 68 31.13 -17.43 -1.33
C LEU A 68 32.53 -18.06 -1.46
N VAL A 69 33.57 -17.27 -1.73
CA VAL A 69 34.98 -17.75 -1.74
C VAL A 69 35.84 -17.12 -0.62
N GLY A 70 35.32 -16.16 0.15
CA GLY A 70 36.16 -15.32 1.02
C GLY A 70 36.05 -15.49 2.54
N ALA A 71 35.11 -16.28 3.09
CA ALA A 71 34.80 -16.24 4.53
C ALA A 71 34.73 -17.61 5.20
N GLY A 72 35.72 -18.46 4.93
CA GLY A 72 35.75 -19.82 5.46
C GLY A 72 37.13 -20.26 5.92
N PHE A 73 37.71 -19.62 6.94
CA PHE A 73 38.63 -20.32 7.84
C PHE A 73 38.79 -19.53 9.15
N LEU A 74 38.66 -20.24 10.27
CA LEU A 74 38.88 -19.82 11.66
C LEU A 74 37.67 -19.17 12.35
N LEU A 75 36.80 -20.01 12.89
CA LEU A 75 36.71 -20.24 14.34
C LEU A 75 35.50 -21.14 14.65
N ASN A 76 35.77 -22.12 15.52
CA ASN A 76 34.83 -22.76 16.45
C ASN A 76 34.57 -24.27 16.21
N SER A 77 35.30 -25.10 16.95
CA SER A 77 34.72 -26.28 17.60
C SER A 77 35.56 -26.68 18.81
N SER A 78 35.20 -26.14 19.97
CA SER A 78 35.50 -26.77 21.24
C SER A 78 34.28 -27.59 21.69
N VAL A 79 34.54 -28.86 22.07
CA VAL A 79 33.94 -29.65 23.17
C VAL A 79 33.62 -31.11 22.73
N ARG A 80 34.55 -32.04 23.01
CA ARG A 80 34.44 -33.18 23.97
C ARG A 80 35.42 -34.32 23.59
N GLY A 81 36.35 -34.66 24.50
CA GLY A 81 37.10 -35.93 24.45
C GLY A 81 38.52 -35.86 25.00
N SER A 82 38.66 -36.20 26.29
CA SER A 82 39.86 -36.57 27.07
C SER A 82 41.15 -37.00 26.35
N GLN A 83 42.32 -36.45 26.77
CA GLN A 83 43.43 -37.14 27.47
C GLN A 83 44.72 -36.27 27.55
N ASP A 84 45.26 -36.16 28.77
CA ASP A 84 46.65 -35.91 29.23
C ASP A 84 47.66 -35.10 28.39
N ALA A 85 48.09 -33.94 28.93
CA ALA A 85 49.49 -33.62 29.31
C ALA A 85 49.65 -32.11 29.70
N VAL A 86 50.39 -31.86 30.79
CA VAL A 86 50.75 -30.56 31.40
C VAL A 86 52.28 -30.34 31.16
N PRO A 87 52.93 -29.17 31.41
CA PRO A 87 52.68 -27.74 31.08
C PRO A 87 53.87 -27.09 30.31
N ALA A 88 53.73 -25.87 29.76
CA ALA A 88 54.86 -24.94 29.63
C ALA A 88 54.38 -23.48 29.69
N GLY A 89 54.93 -22.72 30.63
CA GLY A 89 54.42 -21.43 31.10
C GLY A 89 54.66 -20.21 30.20
N PRO A 90 54.25 -19.01 30.67
CA PRO A 90 54.40 -17.75 29.97
C PRO A 90 55.80 -17.16 30.19
N PRO A 91 56.23 -16.24 29.31
CA PRO A 91 56.78 -15.02 29.87
C PRO A 91 56.14 -13.78 29.26
N THR A 92 55.65 -12.95 30.17
CA THR A 92 55.59 -11.50 30.09
C THR A 92 56.79 -10.88 29.37
N GLY A 93 56.51 -10.01 28.40
CA GLY A 93 57.45 -9.03 27.85
C GLY A 93 56.67 -7.81 27.39
N GLN A 94 56.75 -6.73 28.17
CA GLN A 94 56.27 -5.41 27.78
C GLN A 94 57.23 -4.73 26.78
N VAL A 95 56.66 -3.73 26.09
CA VAL A 95 57.28 -2.56 25.42
C VAL A 95 57.79 -2.76 23.99
N LEU A 96 57.07 -2.23 22.99
CA LEU A 96 57.35 -0.92 22.38
C LEU A 96 56.28 -0.56 21.34
N ALA A 97 55.86 0.71 21.36
CA ALA A 97 55.03 1.32 20.33
C ALA A 97 55.84 1.55 19.05
N THR A 98 55.27 1.17 17.91
CA THR A 98 55.48 1.86 16.64
C THR A 98 54.13 1.99 15.98
N GLN A 99 53.67 3.23 15.98
CA GLN A 99 52.57 3.80 15.23
C GLN A 99 52.81 3.53 13.74
N ASP A 100 51.83 2.91 13.08
CA ASP A 100 51.63 3.12 11.65
C ASP A 100 50.16 3.44 11.42
N ASP A 101 49.94 4.66 10.95
CA ASP A 101 48.64 5.25 10.68
C ASP A 101 47.97 4.46 9.55
N SER A 102 46.86 3.80 9.88
CA SER A 102 45.81 3.58 8.90
C SER A 102 44.53 4.06 9.52
N ALA A 103 44.37 5.38 9.45
CA ALA A 103 43.07 6.02 9.49
C ALA A 103 42.21 5.36 8.40
N ALA A 104 41.41 4.38 8.81
CA ALA A 104 40.26 3.95 8.05
C ALA A 104 39.31 5.16 8.02
N THR A 105 39.47 5.99 6.99
CA THR A 105 38.44 6.93 6.58
C THR A 105 37.22 6.09 6.28
N SER A 106 36.31 5.99 7.25
CA SER A 106 34.94 5.56 6.99
C SER A 106 34.40 6.52 5.93
N ALA A 107 34.37 6.06 4.69
CA ALA A 107 33.64 6.76 3.65
C ALA A 107 32.22 7.00 4.18
N PRO A 108 31.65 8.20 3.97
CA PRO A 108 30.23 8.42 4.25
C PRO A 108 29.44 7.28 3.62
N PRO A 109 28.41 6.73 4.30
CA PRO A 109 27.55 5.74 3.67
C PRO A 109 27.09 6.32 2.33
N ALA A 110 27.27 5.55 1.25
CA ALA A 110 26.79 5.95 -0.06
C ALA A 110 25.33 6.39 0.10
N LEU A 111 25.05 7.67 -0.19
CA LEU A 111 23.69 8.18 -0.25
C LEU A 111 22.92 7.23 -1.17
N ALA A 112 21.82 6.66 -0.68
CA ALA A 112 20.98 5.79 -1.48
C ALA A 112 20.66 6.51 -2.79
N GLU A 113 20.93 5.86 -3.92
CA GLU A 113 20.78 6.45 -5.27
C GLU A 113 19.30 6.70 -5.65
N GLY A 114 18.37 6.30 -4.79
CA GLY A 114 16.93 6.41 -5.01
C GLY A 114 16.12 6.29 -3.72
N PRO A 115 14.79 6.45 -3.82
CA PRO A 115 13.87 6.26 -2.72
C PRO A 115 13.97 4.83 -2.15
N PRO A 116 13.97 4.66 -0.82
CA PRO A 116 14.43 3.43 -0.16
C PRO A 116 13.61 2.17 -0.46
N TYR A 117 12.33 2.34 -0.80
CA TYR A 117 11.41 1.23 -1.07
C TYR A 117 10.87 1.25 -2.49
N GLN A 118 11.58 1.91 -3.40
CA GLN A 118 11.22 2.02 -4.80
C GLN A 118 12.34 1.50 -5.69
N ASP A 119 12.06 0.40 -6.39
CA ASP A 119 12.85 -0.05 -7.53
C ASP A 119 12.14 0.43 -8.81
N PRO A 120 12.70 1.40 -9.56
CA PRO A 120 12.13 1.88 -10.80
C PRO A 120 11.90 0.78 -11.86
N ALA A 121 12.66 -0.32 -11.81
CA ALA A 121 12.49 -1.46 -12.71
C ALA A 121 11.26 -2.32 -12.37
N LEU A 122 10.78 -2.25 -11.12
CA LEU A 122 9.62 -2.98 -10.62
C LEU A 122 8.37 -2.11 -10.55
N LEU A 123 8.54 -0.79 -10.46
CA LEU A 123 7.43 0.15 -10.37
C LEU A 123 6.56 0.07 -11.63
N PRO A 124 5.27 -0.31 -11.53
CA PRO A 124 4.40 -0.37 -12.69
C PRO A 124 4.21 1.03 -13.27
N GLU A 125 4.42 1.16 -14.59
CA GLU A 125 4.10 2.39 -15.32
C GLU A 125 2.62 2.72 -15.14
N VAL A 126 2.35 3.99 -14.83
CA VAL A 126 1.01 4.53 -14.70
C VAL A 126 0.92 5.78 -15.55
N THR A 127 -0.21 5.94 -16.21
CA THR A 127 -0.59 7.21 -16.82
C THR A 127 -1.75 7.71 -15.98
N PRO A 128 -1.58 8.79 -15.18
CA PRO A 128 -2.72 9.38 -14.49
C PRO A 128 -3.76 9.78 -15.53
N ASP A 129 -5.04 9.73 -15.14
CA ASP A 129 -6.08 10.34 -15.97
C ASP A 129 -5.69 11.79 -16.29
N ALA A 130 -6.12 12.26 -17.46
CA ALA A 130 -5.80 13.62 -17.89
C ALA A 130 -6.18 14.60 -16.77
N PRO A 131 -5.27 15.51 -16.37
CA PRO A 131 -5.52 16.41 -15.26
C PRO A 131 -6.79 17.20 -15.52
N ASN A 132 -7.60 17.37 -14.48
CA ASN A 132 -8.81 18.17 -14.58
C ASN A 132 -8.41 19.62 -14.94
N PRO A 133 -8.76 20.13 -16.13
CA PRO A 133 -8.32 21.45 -16.56
C PRO A 133 -8.99 22.58 -15.76
N ASP A 134 -10.14 22.31 -15.16
CA ASP A 134 -10.93 23.30 -14.42
C ASP A 134 -10.41 23.48 -12.99
N VAL A 135 -9.82 22.44 -12.40
CA VAL A 135 -9.29 22.45 -11.03
C VAL A 135 -7.99 21.62 -10.99
N PRO A 136 -6.85 22.19 -11.43
CA PRO A 136 -5.58 21.49 -11.41
C PRO A 136 -5.02 21.40 -9.98
N ASN A 137 -4.19 20.37 -9.73
CA ASN A 137 -3.34 20.33 -8.55
C ASN A 137 -2.50 21.60 -8.44
N ARG A 138 -2.43 22.17 -7.23
CA ARG A 138 -1.60 23.34 -6.93
C ARG A 138 -0.12 23.07 -7.19
N TRP A 139 0.36 21.85 -6.91
CA TRP A 139 1.69 21.39 -7.34
C TRP A 139 1.68 19.91 -7.75
N GLU A 140 2.75 19.50 -8.41
CA GLU A 140 2.95 18.11 -8.84
C GLU A 140 3.33 17.24 -7.63
N LEU A 141 2.62 16.13 -7.46
CA LEU A 141 2.85 15.19 -6.37
C LEU A 141 3.78 14.06 -6.86
N PRO A 142 4.77 13.64 -6.05
CA PRO A 142 5.63 12.53 -6.42
C PRO A 142 4.88 11.19 -6.38
N ASP A 143 5.36 10.23 -7.16
CA ASP A 143 4.90 8.85 -7.04
C ASP A 143 5.59 8.20 -5.85
N VAL A 144 4.84 7.94 -4.78
CA VAL A 144 5.37 7.40 -3.50
C VAL A 144 5.21 5.89 -3.38
N ARG A 145 4.60 5.23 -4.37
CA ARG A 145 4.23 3.81 -4.28
C ARG A 145 5.43 2.92 -3.98
N PRO A 146 5.38 2.08 -2.95
CA PRO A 146 6.46 1.15 -2.66
C PRO A 146 6.44 -0.04 -3.62
N THR A 147 7.57 -0.73 -3.71
CA THR A 147 7.78 -1.96 -4.50
C THR A 147 8.23 -3.10 -3.58
N GLY A 148 8.10 -4.36 -4.03
CA GLY A 148 8.52 -5.52 -3.25
C GLY A 148 7.64 -5.76 -2.00
N ILE A 149 6.35 -5.50 -2.13
CA ILE A 149 5.33 -5.85 -1.15
C ILE A 149 4.50 -6.97 -1.75
N ASP A 150 4.63 -8.18 -1.20
CA ASP A 150 3.98 -9.39 -1.74
C ASP A 150 2.48 -9.17 -1.99
N PHE A 151 1.78 -8.53 -1.06
CA PHE A 151 0.34 -8.22 -1.18
C PHE A 151 0.03 -7.33 -2.41
N LEU A 152 0.80 -6.26 -2.65
CA LEU A 152 0.63 -5.41 -3.83
C LEU A 152 1.04 -6.15 -5.12
N ASP A 153 2.10 -6.96 -5.06
CA ASP A 153 2.60 -7.72 -6.20
C ASP A 153 1.60 -8.78 -6.67
N GLU A 154 0.82 -9.35 -5.75
CA GLU A 154 -0.28 -10.28 -6.04
C GLU A 154 -1.47 -9.60 -6.73
N LEU A 155 -1.86 -8.40 -6.29
CA LEU A 155 -2.87 -7.56 -6.95
C LEU A 155 -2.42 -7.08 -8.34
N GLY A 156 -1.10 -6.86 -8.50
CA GLY A 156 -0.47 -6.48 -9.75
C GLY A 156 -0.33 -4.96 -9.94
N ALA A 157 -0.47 -4.49 -11.19
CA ALA A 157 -0.37 -3.05 -11.47
C ALA A 157 -1.64 -2.33 -11.01
N PRO A 158 -1.55 -1.07 -10.54
CA PRO A 158 -2.73 -0.30 -10.20
C PRO A 158 -3.59 -0.10 -11.45
N ARG A 159 -4.90 -0.06 -11.22
CA ARG A 159 -5.94 -0.05 -12.27
C ARG A 159 -6.48 1.34 -12.53
N TYR A 160 -6.47 2.18 -11.50
CA TYR A 160 -6.99 3.53 -11.54
C TYR A 160 -6.00 4.46 -10.86
N VAL A 161 -5.71 5.58 -11.53
CA VAL A 161 -4.86 6.63 -11.00
C VAL A 161 -5.57 7.96 -11.18
N ALA A 162 -5.97 8.56 -10.06
CA ALA A 162 -6.66 9.85 -10.03
C ALA A 162 -5.70 10.95 -9.61
N ALA A 163 -5.68 12.07 -10.33
CA ALA A 163 -4.92 13.25 -9.97
C ALA A 163 -5.86 14.47 -9.90
N TYR A 164 -6.21 14.89 -8.69
CA TYR A 164 -7.19 15.96 -8.46
C TYR A 164 -7.05 16.59 -7.06
N PRO A 165 -7.24 17.91 -6.90
CA PRO A 165 -7.02 18.62 -5.63
C PRO A 165 -7.81 18.10 -4.43
N ARG A 166 -9.05 17.66 -4.62
CA ARG A 166 -9.97 17.34 -3.49
C ARG A 166 -10.14 15.84 -3.24
N ILE A 167 -9.17 15.04 -3.64
CA ILE A 167 -9.12 13.64 -3.19
C ILE A 167 -8.82 13.67 -1.70
N MET A 168 -9.67 13.11 -0.87
CA MET A 168 -9.41 13.00 0.57
C MET A 168 -8.46 11.83 0.84
N PRO A 169 -7.54 11.93 1.82
CA PRO A 169 -6.81 10.76 2.29
C PRO A 169 -7.80 9.74 2.86
N LEU A 170 -7.54 8.45 2.64
CA LEU A 170 -8.46 7.36 3.02
C LEU A 170 -9.87 7.56 2.42
N ASP A 171 -9.95 7.68 1.09
CA ASP A 171 -11.21 7.90 0.38
C ASP A 171 -12.27 6.84 0.78
N GLY A 172 -13.51 7.30 0.93
CA GLY A 172 -14.62 6.49 1.47
C GLY A 172 -14.61 6.26 2.99
N MET A 173 -13.54 6.62 3.71
CA MET A 173 -13.49 6.60 5.18
C MET A 173 -13.59 8.02 5.77
N ILE A 174 -12.83 8.95 5.20
CA ILE A 174 -12.76 10.36 5.61
C ILE A 174 -13.53 11.21 4.58
N ALA A 175 -14.25 12.22 5.06
CA ALA A 175 -14.92 13.19 4.19
C ALA A 175 -14.38 14.59 4.49
N GLY A 176 -14.27 15.44 3.47
CA GLY A 176 -13.93 16.84 3.68
C GLY A 176 -14.95 17.53 4.59
N THR A 177 -14.49 18.51 5.37
CA THR A 177 -15.35 19.48 6.07
C THR A 177 -15.31 20.83 5.38
N ASP A 178 -16.34 21.65 5.58
CA ASP A 178 -16.40 23.01 5.02
C ASP A 178 -15.13 23.80 5.36
N GLY A 179 -14.29 24.03 4.35
CA GLY A 179 -13.07 24.83 4.44
C GLY A 179 -11.77 24.06 4.70
N VAL A 180 -11.81 22.73 4.86
CA VAL A 180 -10.63 21.88 5.09
C VAL A 180 -10.61 20.82 3.98
N GLU A 181 -9.90 21.13 2.90
CA GLU A 181 -9.72 20.28 1.73
C GLU A 181 -8.26 20.32 1.26
N PRO A 182 -7.74 19.23 0.68
CA PRO A 182 -6.42 19.27 0.09
C PRO A 182 -6.41 20.19 -1.13
N HIS A 183 -5.23 20.72 -1.44
CA HIS A 183 -5.02 21.51 -2.67
C HIS A 183 -4.36 20.70 -3.77
N SER A 184 -3.90 19.49 -3.49
CA SER A 184 -3.35 18.55 -4.47
C SER A 184 -3.58 17.12 -4.00
N GLY A 185 -3.96 16.24 -4.92
CA GLY A 185 -4.21 14.82 -4.60
C GLY A 185 -3.77 13.89 -5.73
N LEU A 186 -3.29 12.72 -5.34
CA LEU A 186 -2.92 11.60 -6.21
C LEU A 186 -3.33 10.29 -5.53
N SER A 187 -4.14 9.46 -6.19
CA SER A 187 -4.58 8.16 -5.68
C SER A 187 -4.25 7.04 -6.66
N TRP A 188 -3.86 5.88 -6.14
CA TRP A 188 -3.62 4.64 -6.87
C TRP A 188 -4.45 3.51 -6.30
N TYR A 189 -5.25 2.86 -7.14
CA TYR A 189 -6.15 1.79 -6.73
C TYR A 189 -5.73 0.43 -7.30
N TYR A 190 -5.56 -0.54 -6.41
CA TYR A 190 -5.15 -1.92 -6.68
C TYR A 190 -6.30 -2.88 -6.37
N PHE A 191 -6.62 -3.74 -7.33
CA PHE A 191 -7.56 -4.84 -7.18
C PHE A 191 -7.29 -5.91 -8.25
N ASP A 192 -7.62 -7.15 -7.93
CA ASP A 192 -7.33 -8.32 -8.77
C ASP A 192 -8.17 -8.38 -10.07
N GLY A 193 -9.24 -7.59 -10.14
CA GLY A 193 -10.15 -7.48 -11.28
C GLY A 193 -11.06 -8.69 -11.45
N THR A 194 -11.25 -9.49 -10.39
CA THR A 194 -12.20 -10.60 -10.37
C THR A 194 -13.64 -10.13 -10.23
N ASN A 195 -13.85 -8.89 -9.77
CA ASN A 195 -15.15 -8.34 -9.39
C ASN A 195 -15.86 -9.16 -8.31
N ASP A 196 -15.11 -9.89 -7.48
CA ASP A 196 -15.66 -10.54 -6.30
C ASP A 196 -16.07 -9.47 -5.28
N MET A 197 -17.20 -9.69 -4.59
CA MET A 197 -17.61 -8.83 -3.48
C MET A 197 -16.63 -8.92 -2.30
N HIS A 198 -15.87 -10.02 -2.25
CA HIS A 198 -14.84 -10.27 -1.25
C HIS A 198 -13.42 -10.05 -1.76
N GLN A 199 -13.25 -9.29 -2.85
CA GLN A 199 -11.91 -9.04 -3.38
C GLN A 199 -11.07 -8.19 -2.43
N ASP A 200 -9.79 -8.52 -2.33
CA ASP A 200 -8.78 -7.69 -1.68
C ASP A 200 -8.55 -6.42 -2.49
N THR A 201 -8.45 -5.30 -1.79
CA THR A 201 -8.16 -4.00 -2.43
C THR A 201 -7.14 -3.23 -1.62
N VAL A 202 -6.33 -2.45 -2.34
CA VAL A 202 -5.48 -1.41 -1.73
C VAL A 202 -5.70 -0.11 -2.47
N GLU A 203 -5.94 0.95 -1.72
CA GLU A 203 -5.84 2.32 -2.20
C GLU A 203 -4.66 3.00 -1.52
N ILE A 204 -3.80 3.65 -2.28
CA ILE A 204 -2.73 4.52 -1.78
C ILE A 204 -3.08 5.93 -2.23
N THR A 205 -3.17 6.88 -1.31
CA THR A 205 -3.59 8.25 -1.58
C THR A 205 -2.61 9.23 -0.96
N LEU A 206 -1.97 10.06 -1.78
CA LEU A 206 -1.12 11.15 -1.35
C LEU A 206 -1.86 12.48 -1.55
N THR A 207 -1.91 13.31 -0.52
CA THR A 207 -2.58 14.61 -0.54
C THR A 207 -1.71 15.69 0.08
N ALA A 208 -1.75 16.89 -0.46
CA ALA A 208 -1.03 18.06 0.07
C ALA A 208 -2.01 19.11 0.61
N TRP A 209 -1.62 19.71 1.73
CA TRP A 209 -2.46 20.57 2.56
C TRP A 209 -1.68 21.79 3.01
N ASP A 210 -2.39 22.91 3.20
CA ASP A 210 -1.84 24.07 3.89
C ASP A 210 -1.81 23.87 5.43
N ASP A 211 -2.60 22.91 5.93
CA ASP A 211 -2.96 22.73 7.34
C ASP A 211 -3.06 21.24 7.74
N SER A 212 -2.15 20.39 7.25
CA SER A 212 -2.14 18.93 7.50
C SER A 212 -2.19 18.53 8.98
N GLU A 213 -1.53 19.30 9.86
CA GLU A 213 -1.54 19.08 11.31
C GLU A 213 -2.94 19.23 11.90
N GLN A 214 -3.68 20.28 11.50
CA GLN A 214 -5.05 20.52 11.98
C GLN A 214 -5.99 19.40 11.55
N VAL A 215 -5.80 18.84 10.35
CA VAL A 215 -6.56 17.69 9.86
C VAL A 215 -6.32 16.46 10.75
N MET A 216 -5.05 16.17 11.06
CA MET A 216 -4.72 15.03 11.91
C MET A 216 -5.27 15.17 13.32
N ASP A 217 -5.19 16.37 13.91
CA ASP A 217 -5.78 16.67 15.22
C ASP A 217 -7.29 16.51 15.22
N ALA A 218 -7.99 16.99 14.18
CA ALA A 218 -9.42 16.82 14.02
C ALA A 218 -9.82 15.33 13.91
N LEU A 219 -9.05 14.54 13.16
CA LEU A 219 -9.28 13.09 13.06
C LEU A 219 -9.10 12.40 14.42
N ARG A 220 -8.05 12.72 15.18
CA ARG A 220 -7.84 12.17 16.53
C ARG A 220 -8.94 12.59 17.51
N ALA A 221 -9.46 13.81 17.38
CA ALA A 221 -10.57 14.31 18.17
C ALA A 221 -11.93 13.71 17.78
N GLY A 222 -12.01 12.96 16.67
CA GLY A 222 -13.27 12.42 16.14
C GLY A 222 -14.19 13.50 15.59
N GLU A 223 -13.62 14.62 15.12
CA GLU A 223 -14.34 15.75 14.55
C GLU A 223 -14.94 15.42 13.15
N PRO A 224 -15.83 16.26 12.61
CA PRO A 224 -16.68 15.91 11.46
C PRO A 224 -15.95 15.66 10.13
N VAL A 225 -14.62 15.79 10.09
CA VAL A 225 -13.76 15.28 9.00
C VAL A 225 -13.93 13.76 8.83
N SER A 226 -14.38 13.07 9.89
CA SER A 226 -14.80 11.68 9.84
C SER A 226 -16.29 11.55 9.46
N ARG A 227 -16.59 11.46 8.16
CA ARG A 227 -17.92 11.02 7.71
C ARG A 227 -17.81 9.70 6.96
N ALA A 228 -17.73 8.62 7.72
CA ALA A 228 -18.00 7.30 7.15
C ALA A 228 -19.38 7.31 6.49
N GLY A 229 -19.48 6.75 5.29
CA GLY A 229 -20.73 6.58 4.56
C GLY A 229 -21.78 5.76 5.33
N TRP A 230 -22.93 5.50 4.68
CA TRP A 230 -24.28 5.24 5.22
C TRP A 230 -24.50 4.23 6.37
N ASP A 231 -23.50 3.50 6.87
CA ASP A 231 -23.64 2.55 7.98
C ASP A 231 -22.35 2.31 8.80
N GLY A 232 -21.19 2.75 8.32
CA GLY A 232 -19.90 2.59 8.99
C GLY A 232 -19.71 3.60 10.11
N ARG A 233 -19.11 3.18 11.23
CA ARG A 233 -18.51 4.12 12.18
C ARG A 233 -17.01 4.10 11.98
N LEU A 234 -16.42 5.28 11.81
CA LEU A 234 -14.98 5.45 11.81
C LEU A 234 -14.49 5.30 13.25
N GLN A 235 -13.53 4.41 13.46
CA GLN A 235 -12.85 4.25 14.74
C GLN A 235 -11.36 4.55 14.53
N VAL A 236 -10.82 5.48 15.31
CA VAL A 236 -9.38 5.76 15.34
C VAL A 236 -8.75 4.84 16.37
N ARG A 237 -7.62 4.24 16.01
CA ARG A 237 -6.86 3.31 16.85
C ARG A 237 -5.40 3.73 16.95
N PRO A 238 -4.76 3.45 18.10
CA PRO A 238 -3.31 3.59 18.20
C PRO A 238 -2.64 2.69 17.17
N TRP A 239 -1.62 3.21 16.49
CA TRP A 239 -0.74 2.42 15.65
C TRP A 239 0.35 1.79 16.53
N PRO A 240 0.42 0.45 16.68
CA PRO A 240 1.27 -0.16 17.71
C PRO A 240 2.76 0.20 17.67
N ALA A 241 3.32 0.45 16.47
CA ALA A 241 4.72 0.79 16.27
C ALA A 241 5.05 2.29 16.45
N HIS A 242 4.02 3.15 16.53
CA HIS A 242 4.18 4.60 16.58
C HIS A 242 3.50 5.18 17.82
N HIS A 243 4.14 6.19 18.41
CA HIS A 243 3.64 6.88 19.59
C HIS A 243 3.56 8.40 19.38
N ASP A 244 3.84 8.83 18.16
CA ASP A 244 3.72 10.22 17.73
C ASP A 244 2.30 10.53 17.21
N ASP A 245 2.11 11.81 16.93
CA ASP A 245 0.86 12.37 16.43
C ASP A 245 0.71 12.23 14.90
N ASP A 246 1.76 11.82 14.20
CA ASP A 246 1.81 11.80 12.74
C ASP A 246 1.31 10.47 12.17
N HIS A 247 1.09 9.44 12.99
CA HIS A 247 0.65 8.11 12.55
C HIS A 247 -0.68 7.70 13.17
N LEU A 248 -1.66 7.34 12.34
CA LEU A 248 -2.97 6.86 12.77
C LEU A 248 -3.41 5.59 12.04
N LEU A 249 -4.02 4.67 12.77
CA LEU A 249 -4.83 3.61 12.19
C LEU A 249 -6.30 3.96 12.33
N VAL A 250 -7.07 3.65 11.30
CA VAL A 250 -8.49 3.95 11.19
C VAL A 250 -9.21 2.68 10.74
N ASP A 251 -10.34 2.33 11.34
CA ASP A 251 -11.15 1.20 10.90
C ASP A 251 -12.61 1.59 10.64
N LEU A 252 -13.18 1.02 9.58
CA LEU A 252 -14.62 1.09 9.32
C LEU A 252 -15.31 -0.08 10.03
N VAL A 253 -15.99 0.23 11.13
CA VAL A 253 -16.77 -0.77 11.87
C VAL A 253 -18.02 -1.13 11.05
N ARG A 254 -18.34 -2.43 10.99
CA ARG A 254 -19.56 -3.02 10.38
C ARG A 254 -19.56 -3.23 8.87
N ARG A 255 -18.39 -3.27 8.21
CA ARG A 255 -18.29 -3.77 6.84
C ARG A 255 -18.32 -5.31 6.80
N PRO A 256 -18.79 -5.93 5.70
CA PRO A 256 -18.73 -7.39 5.51
C PRO A 256 -17.30 -7.93 5.52
N MET A 257 -16.36 -7.12 5.06
CA MET A 257 -14.92 -7.37 5.16
C MET A 257 -14.26 -6.31 6.02
N PRO A 258 -13.23 -6.68 6.79
CA PRO A 258 -12.34 -5.72 7.42
C PRO A 258 -11.80 -4.70 6.42
N THR A 259 -12.00 -3.42 6.71
CA THR A 259 -11.41 -2.29 5.97
C THR A 259 -10.66 -1.41 6.96
N VAL A 260 -9.35 -1.31 6.76
CA VAL A 260 -8.44 -0.56 7.63
C VAL A 260 -7.70 0.48 6.81
N GLY A 261 -7.66 1.70 7.33
CA GLY A 261 -6.87 2.80 6.82
C GLY A 261 -5.64 3.02 7.71
N ALA A 262 -4.49 3.25 7.10
CA ALA A 262 -3.29 3.77 7.75
C ALA A 262 -3.02 5.18 7.20
N LEU A 263 -2.86 6.15 8.09
CA LEU A 263 -2.63 7.55 7.75
C LEU A 263 -1.31 8.02 8.35
N VAL A 264 -0.45 8.60 7.52
CA VAL A 264 0.84 9.17 7.92
C VAL A 264 0.90 10.62 7.47
N ARG A 265 1.17 11.53 8.41
CA ARG A 265 1.51 12.92 8.10
C ARG A 265 3.01 13.03 7.87
N GLN A 266 3.36 13.81 6.86
CA GLN A 266 4.74 14.12 6.57
C GLN A 266 4.87 15.54 6.03
N GLY A 267 5.19 16.49 6.92
CA GLY A 267 5.16 17.91 6.60
C GLY A 267 3.78 18.34 6.10
N ASP A 268 3.72 18.88 4.89
CA ASP A 268 2.48 19.35 4.25
C ASP A 268 1.64 18.21 3.65
N TYR A 269 2.12 16.97 3.74
CA TYR A 269 1.47 15.80 3.16
C TYR A 269 0.68 14.99 4.16
N LEU A 270 -0.45 14.45 3.69
CA LEU A 270 -1.13 13.30 4.29
C LEU A 270 -1.11 12.14 3.29
N LEU A 271 -0.52 11.04 3.72
CA LEU A 271 -0.44 9.78 3.01
C LEU A 271 -1.40 8.78 3.65
N GLY A 272 -2.48 8.47 2.95
CA GLY A 272 -3.45 7.45 3.35
C GLY A 272 -3.25 6.15 2.58
N VAL A 273 -3.37 5.01 3.26
CA VAL A 273 -3.46 3.69 2.66
C VAL A 273 -4.69 2.98 3.18
N THR A 274 -5.65 2.67 2.32
CA THR A 274 -6.85 1.88 2.67
C THR A 274 -6.67 0.46 2.16
N VAL A 275 -6.85 -0.53 3.04
CA VAL A 275 -6.78 -1.95 2.71
C VAL A 275 -8.08 -2.64 3.08
N GLN A 276 -8.62 -3.40 2.15
CA GLN A 276 -9.66 -4.39 2.39
C GLN A 276 -9.05 -5.79 2.27
N ALA A 277 -9.17 -6.60 3.33
CA ALA A 277 -8.64 -7.96 3.37
C ALA A 277 -9.53 -8.90 4.19
N ASP A 278 -9.25 -10.20 4.14
CA ASP A 278 -10.01 -11.27 4.82
C ASP A 278 -10.04 -11.15 6.36
N SER A 279 -9.00 -10.56 6.97
CA SER A 279 -8.91 -10.36 8.42
C SER A 279 -8.51 -8.93 8.77
N TYR A 280 -8.87 -8.50 9.99
CA TYR A 280 -8.51 -7.17 10.48
C TYR A 280 -7.02 -7.04 10.71
N GLU A 281 -6.41 -8.06 11.31
CA GLU A 281 -4.97 -8.12 11.58
C GLU A 281 -4.18 -8.02 10.28
N ASP A 282 -4.55 -8.80 9.25
CA ASP A 282 -3.89 -8.74 7.95
C ASP A 282 -4.07 -7.36 7.29
N ALA A 283 -5.29 -6.81 7.32
CA ALA A 283 -5.56 -5.48 6.74
C ALA A 283 -4.74 -4.37 7.44
N ALA A 284 -4.64 -4.41 8.77
CA ALA A 284 -3.89 -3.42 9.54
C ALA A 284 -2.38 -3.52 9.31
N ASP A 285 -1.82 -4.73 9.33
CA ASP A 285 -0.40 -4.96 9.09
C ASP A 285 0.01 -4.55 7.66
N VAL A 286 -0.82 -4.88 6.66
CA VAL A 286 -0.59 -4.49 5.26
C VAL A 286 -0.73 -2.98 5.08
N ALA A 287 -1.80 -2.36 5.61
CA ALA A 287 -2.01 -0.91 5.48
C ALA A 287 -0.85 -0.14 6.10
N GLY A 288 -0.45 -0.50 7.32
CA GLY A 288 0.65 0.14 8.02
C GLY A 288 1.99 -0.05 7.31
N GLY A 289 2.29 -1.28 6.87
CA GLY A 289 3.54 -1.59 6.18
C GLY A 289 3.69 -0.89 4.82
N ILE A 290 2.59 -0.72 4.08
CA ILE A 290 2.59 0.06 2.82
C ILE A 290 2.78 1.54 3.13
N ALA A 291 2.04 2.08 4.10
CA ALA A 291 2.07 3.50 4.46
C ALA A 291 3.46 3.93 4.96
N GLU A 292 4.11 3.16 5.83
CA GLU A 292 5.48 3.44 6.31
C GLU A 292 6.50 3.50 5.17
N ARG A 293 6.43 2.55 4.24
CA ARG A 293 7.35 2.49 3.10
C ARG A 293 7.09 3.62 2.11
N ALA A 294 5.84 3.96 1.86
CA ALA A 294 5.46 5.09 1.03
C ALA A 294 5.87 6.43 1.66
N ALA A 295 5.73 6.61 2.97
CA ALA A 295 6.21 7.80 3.68
C ALA A 295 7.74 7.92 3.59
N ALA A 296 8.47 6.81 3.77
CA ALA A 296 9.92 6.82 3.60
C ALA A 296 10.35 7.17 2.16
N ASN A 297 9.59 6.78 1.14
CA ASN A 297 9.81 7.23 -0.24
C ASN A 297 9.54 8.73 -0.38
N LEU A 298 8.43 9.22 0.18
CA LEU A 298 8.06 10.64 0.16
C LEU A 298 9.14 11.52 0.81
N ALA A 299 9.68 11.09 1.96
CA ALA A 299 10.78 11.76 2.66
C ALA A 299 12.00 12.02 1.77
N TRP A 300 12.25 11.09 0.86
CA TRP A 300 13.37 11.13 -0.06
C TRP A 300 13.03 11.91 -1.33
N LEU A 301 11.82 11.74 -1.85
CA LEU A 301 11.35 12.33 -3.12
C LEU A 301 11.07 13.82 -3.01
N ASP A 302 10.56 14.29 -1.87
CA ASP A 302 10.24 15.70 -1.64
C ASP A 302 10.59 16.12 -0.20
N PRO A 303 11.88 16.29 0.10
CA PRO A 303 12.34 16.63 1.44
C PRO A 303 11.96 18.05 1.87
N ASP A 304 11.67 18.95 0.91
CA ASP A 304 11.39 20.37 1.21
C ASP A 304 10.00 20.54 1.81
N HIS A 305 8.99 19.86 1.26
CA HIS A 305 7.62 19.86 1.80
C HIS A 305 7.39 18.73 2.81
N GLY A 306 8.29 17.74 2.86
CA GLY A 306 8.23 16.61 3.80
C GLY A 306 8.83 16.87 5.19
N GLN A 307 9.52 18.00 5.40
CA GLN A 307 10.02 18.42 6.71
C GLN A 307 9.04 19.41 7.36
N GLY A 308 8.26 18.94 8.33
CA GLY A 308 7.40 19.77 9.19
C GLY A 308 7.65 19.46 10.65
#